data_AF-A0A5Y8NZB5-F1
#
_entry.id   AF-A0A5Y8NZB5-F1
#
_cell.length_a   1.000
_cell.length_b   1.000
_cell.length_c   1.000
_cell.angle_alpha   90.00
_cell.angle_beta   90.00
_cell.angle_gamma   90.00
#
_symmetry.space_group_name_H-M   'P 1'
#
loop_
_entity.id
_entity.type
_entity.pdbx_description
1 polymer ?
#
loop_
_entity_poly.entity_id
_entity_poly.type
_entity_poly.pdbx_seq_one_letter_code
_entity_poly.pdbx_strand_id
1 'polypeptide(L)'
;IDNLDRCLPQNAIQTLEAIRLFLFLPKTAFVIAADEDMIRTSVSEYFKGTSARHHIDYLDKLIQVPIRVPRTGLLEIRSYLFLLHAVNAGIEEDLIEDLRLALEKSLQESWHEDPMKKEDALKVLKCEGNIELAIAFDQVDRIAPIFATSPIIHGNPRIVKRLLNIVKMRSNIAKRRKISLDENVITKLVIFERCAGEEAANALYSMIDTNKNFKKIISELESKKLDELPDSVPSVWRKDDTTSDFILKWLELEPKLSDKDLRAAVYLSRETMPAGHYVLGLSPKAREALNILVATKRKSSQAASRALKDISNEEFIPVMEGIIEHLRNITEWSSQPDGFAGAILIADNNIDAAKILKRFIAGINEQPHWMNMLIKDKTWNK
;
A
#
# COMPACT_ATOMS: atom_id res chain seq x y z
N ILE A 1 -12.87 -7.83 23.54
CA ILE A 1 -13.19 -8.56 22.29
C ILE A 1 -12.71 -7.68 21.16
N ASP A 2 -11.70 -8.14 20.42
CA ASP A 2 -11.01 -7.35 19.39
C ASP A 2 -11.21 -7.98 18.01
N ASN A 3 -11.15 -7.18 16.95
CA ASN A 3 -11.27 -7.56 15.54
C ASN A 3 -12.61 -8.23 15.15
N LEU A 4 -13.73 -7.87 15.78
CA LEU A 4 -15.06 -8.37 15.37
C LEU A 4 -15.40 -8.02 13.91
N ASP A 5 -14.84 -6.92 13.41
CA ASP A 5 -14.96 -6.43 12.04
C ASP A 5 -14.30 -7.35 10.99
N ARG A 6 -13.48 -8.31 11.43
CA ARG A 6 -12.86 -9.31 10.55
C ARG A 6 -13.61 -10.63 10.50
N CYS A 7 -14.63 -10.80 11.35
CA CYS A 7 -15.46 -11.99 11.32
C CYS A 7 -16.42 -11.95 10.14
N LEU A 8 -16.90 -13.12 9.72
CA LEU A 8 -18.06 -13.19 8.84
C LEU A 8 -19.24 -12.46 9.49
N PRO A 9 -20.09 -11.77 8.71
CA PRO A 9 -21.19 -10.98 9.25
C PRO A 9 -22.04 -11.72 10.28
N GLN A 10 -22.42 -12.97 9.97
CA GLN A 10 -23.19 -13.83 10.87
C GLN A 10 -22.49 -14.05 12.22
N ASN A 11 -21.18 -14.34 12.21
CA ASN A 11 -20.43 -14.61 13.43
C ASN A 11 -20.26 -13.33 14.28
N ALA A 12 -20.05 -12.18 13.63
CA ALA A 12 -19.97 -10.89 14.31
C ALA A 12 -21.29 -10.58 15.05
N ILE A 13 -22.43 -10.72 14.37
CA ILE A 13 -23.75 -10.45 14.96
C ILE A 13 -24.09 -11.44 16.06
N GLN A 14 -23.88 -12.75 15.84
CA GLN A 14 -24.12 -13.75 16.88
C GLN A 14 -23.28 -13.51 18.13
N THR A 15 -22.04 -13.05 17.97
CA THR A 15 -21.18 -12.68 19.11
C THR A 15 -21.73 -11.47 19.86
N LEU A 16 -22.20 -10.45 19.15
CA LEU A 16 -22.83 -9.26 19.74
C LEU A 16 -24.12 -9.62 20.50
N GLU A 17 -24.98 -10.45 19.93
CA GLU A 17 -26.19 -10.94 20.61
C GLU A 17 -25.85 -11.78 21.85
N ALA A 18 -24.81 -12.61 21.77
CA ALA A 18 -24.36 -13.39 22.93
C ALA A 18 -23.89 -12.46 24.06
N ILE A 19 -23.10 -11.43 23.75
CA ILE A 19 -22.66 -10.41 24.74
C ILE A 19 -23.86 -9.78 25.44
N ARG A 20 -24.91 -9.44 24.68
CA ARG A 20 -26.12 -8.81 25.21
C ARG A 20 -26.78 -9.61 26.33
N LEU A 21 -26.76 -10.94 26.25
CA LEU A 21 -27.32 -11.82 27.30
C LEU A 21 -26.59 -11.68 28.64
N PHE A 22 -25.30 -11.32 28.61
CA PHE A 22 -24.45 -11.22 29.78
C PHE A 22 -24.32 -9.78 30.33
N LEU A 23 -24.85 -8.77 29.64
CA LEU A 23 -24.77 -7.36 30.08
C LEU A 23 -25.50 -7.09 31.40
N PHE A 24 -26.43 -7.96 31.81
CA PHE A 24 -27.17 -7.83 33.07
C PHE A 24 -26.47 -8.48 34.27
N LEU A 25 -25.35 -9.18 34.07
CA LEU A 25 -24.63 -9.82 35.16
C LEU A 25 -23.83 -8.78 35.98
N PRO A 26 -23.91 -8.82 37.32
CA PRO A 26 -23.13 -7.91 38.15
C PRO A 26 -21.62 -8.15 37.95
N LYS A 27 -20.83 -7.07 38.10
CA LYS A 27 -19.35 -7.09 37.98
C LYS A 27 -18.83 -7.58 36.63
N THR A 28 -19.59 -7.40 35.55
CA THR A 28 -19.19 -7.77 34.20
C THR A 28 -19.12 -6.52 33.32
N ALA A 29 -18.06 -6.40 32.53
CA ALA A 29 -17.90 -5.34 31.53
C ALA A 29 -17.35 -5.94 30.23
N PHE A 30 -17.88 -5.49 29.10
CA PHE A 30 -17.41 -5.89 27.78
C PHE A 30 -16.74 -4.70 27.10
N VAL A 31 -15.46 -4.85 26.75
CA VAL A 31 -14.73 -3.88 25.93
C VAL A 31 -14.64 -4.44 24.52
N ILE A 32 -15.15 -3.69 23.55
CA ILE A 32 -15.17 -4.07 22.14
C ILE A 32 -14.29 -3.10 21.35
N ALA A 33 -13.36 -3.64 20.58
CA ALA A 33 -12.53 -2.91 19.62
C ALA A 33 -12.83 -3.44 18.22
N ALA A 34 -13.38 -2.58 17.36
CA ALA A 34 -13.74 -2.93 15.99
C ALA A 34 -13.86 -1.65 15.15
N ASP A 35 -13.76 -1.81 13.83
CA ASP A 35 -14.14 -0.77 12.88
C ASP A 35 -15.68 -0.65 12.81
N GLU A 36 -16.20 0.52 13.17
CA GLU A 36 -17.65 0.80 13.24
C GLU A 36 -18.34 0.59 11.88
N ASP A 37 -17.69 1.00 10.78
CA ASP A 37 -18.28 0.95 9.44
C ASP A 37 -18.35 -0.49 8.91
N MET A 38 -17.33 -1.30 9.22
CA MET A 38 -17.31 -2.72 8.88
C MET A 38 -18.38 -3.51 9.64
N ILE A 39 -18.60 -3.21 10.92
CA ILE A 39 -19.67 -3.83 11.68
C ILE A 39 -21.04 -3.41 11.16
N ARG A 40 -21.24 -2.13 10.83
CA ARG A 40 -22.50 -1.66 10.20
C ARG A 40 -22.80 -2.36 8.89
N THR A 41 -21.78 -2.60 8.08
CA THR A 41 -21.89 -3.38 6.83
C THR A 41 -22.31 -4.82 7.14
N SER A 42 -21.70 -5.44 8.15
CA SER A 42 -22.05 -6.79 8.60
C SER A 42 -23.50 -6.89 9.11
N VAL A 43 -23.99 -5.89 9.84
CA VAL A 43 -25.40 -5.81 10.28
C VAL A 43 -26.33 -5.75 9.07
N SER A 44 -26.00 -4.91 8.08
CA SER A 44 -26.77 -4.76 6.84
C SER A 44 -26.86 -6.07 6.05
N GLU A 45 -25.75 -6.80 5.91
CA GLU A 45 -25.70 -8.08 5.21
C GLU A 45 -26.46 -9.20 5.94
N TYR A 46 -26.45 -9.18 7.29
CA TYR A 46 -27.15 -10.16 8.10
C TYR A 46 -28.68 -9.95 8.09
N PHE A 47 -29.14 -8.69 8.15
CA PHE A 47 -30.56 -8.32 8.20
C PHE A 47 -31.09 -7.81 6.84
N LYS A 48 -30.86 -8.57 5.77
CA LYS A 48 -31.32 -8.22 4.39
C LYS A 48 -32.81 -7.88 4.37
N GLY A 49 -33.15 -6.70 3.85
CA GLY A 49 -34.54 -6.23 3.70
C GLY A 49 -35.06 -5.31 4.81
N THR A 50 -34.23 -4.98 5.80
CA THR A 50 -34.59 -4.07 6.90
C THR A 50 -34.22 -2.62 6.57
N SER A 51 -35.02 -1.65 7.04
CA SER A 51 -34.79 -0.22 6.74
C SER A 51 -33.47 0.30 7.34
N ALA A 52 -32.85 1.27 6.67
CA ALA A 52 -31.53 1.83 7.02
C ALA A 52 -31.41 2.33 8.47
N ARG A 53 -32.53 2.69 9.11
CA ARG A 53 -32.58 3.16 10.51
C ARG A 53 -32.33 2.04 11.52
N HIS A 54 -32.71 0.80 11.23
CA HIS A 54 -32.47 -0.32 12.15
C HIS A 54 -30.98 -0.68 12.26
N HIS A 55 -30.18 -0.37 11.23
CA HIS A 55 -28.74 -0.69 11.18
C HIS A 55 -27.89 0.23 12.06
N ILE A 56 -28.25 1.52 12.11
CA ILE A 56 -27.55 2.51 12.94
C ILE A 56 -27.90 2.31 14.42
N ASP A 57 -29.19 2.12 14.70
CA ASP A 57 -29.72 1.87 16.04
C ASP A 57 -29.14 0.62 16.72
N TYR A 58 -28.69 -0.38 15.95
CA TYR A 58 -28.28 -1.67 16.50
C TYR A 58 -27.04 -1.53 17.40
N LEU A 59 -26.01 -0.85 16.90
CA LEU A 59 -24.78 -0.61 17.66
C LEU A 59 -25.03 0.38 18.81
N ASP A 60 -25.81 1.43 18.57
CA ASP A 60 -26.10 2.44 19.59
C ASP A 60 -26.88 1.85 20.79
N LYS A 61 -27.67 0.80 20.57
CA LYS A 61 -28.39 0.08 21.65
C LYS A 61 -27.51 -0.90 22.43
N LEU A 62 -26.44 -1.40 21.82
CA LEU A 62 -25.59 -2.42 22.41
C LEU A 62 -24.36 -1.79 23.10
N ILE A 63 -23.80 -0.74 22.51
CA ILE A 63 -22.64 -0.02 23.02
C ILE A 63 -23.11 1.13 23.91
N GLN A 64 -22.96 0.97 25.22
CA GLN A 64 -23.36 1.99 26.21
C GLN A 64 -22.44 3.20 26.20
N VAL A 65 -21.13 3.00 25.96
CA VAL A 65 -20.11 4.05 25.99
C VAL A 65 -19.23 3.92 24.74
N PRO A 66 -19.54 4.67 23.66
CA PRO A 66 -18.72 4.67 22.47
C PRO A 66 -17.47 5.53 22.70
N ILE A 67 -16.29 4.93 22.54
CA ILE A 67 -15.00 5.64 22.56
C ILE A 67 -14.41 5.55 21.16
N ARG A 68 -14.38 6.68 20.45
CA ARG A 68 -13.74 6.77 19.13
C ARG A 68 -12.29 7.15 19.30
N VAL A 69 -11.39 6.29 18.82
CA VAL A 69 -9.95 6.58 18.81
C VAL A 69 -9.69 7.69 17.77
N PRO A 70 -9.13 8.84 18.17
CA PRO A 70 -8.85 9.92 17.24
C PRO A 70 -7.75 9.51 16.25
N ARG A 71 -7.77 10.15 15.08
CA ARG A 71 -6.67 10.00 14.12
C ARG A 71 -5.45 10.73 14.67
N THR A 72 -4.27 10.14 14.48
CA THR A 72 -3.00 10.75 14.87
C THR A 72 -2.69 11.94 13.98
N GLY A 73 -2.45 13.10 14.60
CA GLY A 73 -2.02 14.31 13.92
C GLY A 73 -0.51 14.34 13.65
N LEU A 74 -0.03 15.52 13.29
CA LEU A 74 1.38 15.75 12.97
C LEU A 74 2.31 15.44 14.15
N LEU A 75 1.99 15.97 15.33
CA LEU A 75 2.84 15.84 16.50
C LEU A 75 2.87 14.40 17.02
N GLU A 76 1.76 13.68 16.93
CA GLU A 76 1.68 12.26 17.30
C GLU A 76 2.50 11.41 16.34
N ILE A 77 2.42 11.65 15.02
CA ILE A 77 3.23 10.93 14.03
C ILE A 77 4.72 11.21 14.24
N ARG A 78 5.07 12.48 14.48
CA ARG A 78 6.44 12.88 14.79
C ARG A 78 6.98 12.15 16.03
N SER A 79 6.22 12.16 17.13
CA SER A 79 6.58 11.50 18.39
C SER A 79 6.71 9.98 18.20
N TYR A 80 5.78 9.37 17.47
CA TYR A 80 5.82 7.96 17.13
C TYR A 80 7.07 7.59 16.33
N LEU A 81 7.44 8.42 15.35
CA LEU A 81 8.65 8.20 14.55
C LEU A 81 9.93 8.35 15.37
N PHE A 82 10.02 9.33 16.29
CA PHE A 82 11.16 9.43 17.22
C PHE A 82 11.34 8.15 18.02
N LEU A 83 10.25 7.62 18.59
CA LEU A 83 10.28 6.35 19.33
C LEU A 83 10.74 5.18 18.44
N LEU A 84 10.22 5.07 17.21
CA LEU A 84 10.65 4.02 16.28
C LEU A 84 12.15 4.10 15.95
N HIS A 85 12.69 5.30 15.75
CA HIS A 85 14.10 5.50 15.48
C HIS A 85 14.97 5.20 16.71
N ALA A 86 14.53 5.56 17.92
CA ALA A 86 15.21 5.20 19.16
C ALA A 86 15.26 3.67 19.36
N VAL A 87 14.13 2.98 19.15
CA VAL A 87 14.08 1.51 19.18
C VAL A 87 15.03 0.90 18.15
N ASN A 88 15.04 1.42 16.91
CA ASN A 88 15.91 0.90 15.85
C ASN A 88 17.40 1.21 16.09
N ALA A 89 17.73 2.26 16.84
CA ALA A 89 19.10 2.58 17.25
C ALA A 89 19.60 1.67 18.39
N GLY A 90 18.75 0.82 18.97
CA GLY A 90 19.11 -0.09 20.05
C GLY A 90 19.29 0.61 21.39
N ILE A 91 18.57 1.71 21.63
CA ILE A 91 18.56 2.39 22.91
C ILE A 91 17.90 1.50 23.98
N GLU A 92 18.35 1.62 25.23
CA GLU A 92 17.79 0.87 26.37
C GLU A 92 16.31 1.16 26.58
N GLU A 93 15.54 0.13 26.95
CA GLU A 93 14.07 0.22 27.11
C GLU A 93 13.65 1.29 28.14
N ASP A 94 14.41 1.43 29.24
CA ASP A 94 14.13 2.43 30.27
C ASP A 94 14.21 3.87 29.72
N LEU A 95 15.23 4.17 28.90
CA LEU A 95 15.40 5.48 28.26
C LEU A 95 14.33 5.73 27.18
N ILE A 96 13.90 4.67 26.48
CA ILE A 96 12.78 4.77 25.52
C ILE A 96 11.48 5.09 26.26
N GLU A 97 11.24 4.50 27.43
CA GLU A 97 10.08 4.79 28.25
C GLU A 97 10.13 6.22 28.82
N ASP A 98 11.30 6.69 29.25
CA ASP A 98 11.51 8.09 29.65
C ASP A 98 11.17 9.05 28.50
N LEU A 99 11.63 8.74 27.28
CA LEU A 99 11.28 9.52 26.08
C LEU A 99 9.78 9.46 25.79
N ARG A 100 9.14 8.28 25.93
CA ARG A 100 7.71 8.12 25.70
C ARG A 100 6.89 9.00 26.65
N LEU A 101 7.24 9.00 27.93
CA LEU A 101 6.58 9.83 28.95
C LEU A 101 6.77 11.32 28.66
N ALA A 102 7.98 11.73 28.28
CA ALA A 102 8.28 13.12 27.98
C ALA A 102 7.56 13.61 26.71
N LEU A 103 7.48 12.78 25.66
CA LEU A 103 6.71 13.06 24.45
C LEU A 103 5.21 13.10 24.73
N GLU A 104 4.67 12.18 25.53
CA GLU A 104 3.27 12.16 25.94
C GLU A 104 2.89 13.46 26.67
N LYS A 105 3.72 13.90 27.61
CA LYS A 105 3.52 15.16 28.30
C LYS A 105 3.52 16.35 27.33
N SER A 106 4.49 16.41 26.43
CA SER A 106 4.56 17.46 25.40
C SER A 106 3.34 17.46 24.48
N LEU A 107 2.77 16.30 24.14
CA LEU A 107 1.54 16.20 23.36
C LEU A 107 0.32 16.73 24.13
N GLN A 108 0.21 16.41 25.43
CA GLN A 108 -0.87 16.91 26.29
C GLN A 108 -0.80 18.44 26.50
N GLU A 109 0.41 19.02 26.51
CA GLU A 109 0.67 20.45 26.74
C GLU A 109 0.82 21.25 25.42
N SER A 110 0.62 20.60 24.25
CA SER A 110 0.84 21.18 22.91
C SER A 110 -0.02 22.41 22.55
N TRP A 111 -1.02 22.73 23.36
CA TRP A 111 -1.86 23.92 23.23
C TRP A 111 -1.32 25.13 24.03
N HIS A 112 -0.32 24.91 24.87
CA HIS A 112 0.29 25.90 25.75
C HIS A 112 1.78 26.11 25.48
N GLU A 113 2.51 25.05 25.12
CA GLU A 113 3.95 25.08 24.88
C GLU A 113 4.32 24.60 23.48
N ASP A 114 5.51 25.01 23.03
CA ASP A 114 6.08 24.51 21.80
C ASP A 114 6.32 22.99 21.89
N PRO A 115 6.13 22.24 20.79
CA PRO A 115 6.43 20.82 20.77
C PRO A 115 7.88 20.53 21.14
N MET A 116 8.12 19.42 21.84
CA MET A 116 9.46 18.98 22.23
C MET A 116 10.43 19.00 21.04
N LYS A 117 11.56 19.69 21.19
CA LYS A 117 12.59 19.78 20.15
C LYS A 117 13.44 18.51 20.09
N LYS A 118 14.11 18.28 18.96
CA LYS A 118 14.98 17.11 18.79
C LYS A 118 16.12 17.08 19.82
N GLU A 119 16.64 18.25 20.20
CA GLU A 119 17.73 18.36 21.17
C GLU A 119 17.27 17.86 22.54
N ASP A 120 16.05 18.17 22.94
CA ASP A 120 15.50 17.74 24.23
C ASP A 120 15.19 16.24 24.22
N ALA A 121 14.68 15.71 23.10
CA ALA A 121 14.52 14.26 22.93
C ALA A 121 15.86 13.51 23.02
N LEU A 122 16.94 14.03 22.43
CA LEU A 122 18.28 13.44 22.52
C LEU A 122 18.87 13.50 23.93
N LYS A 123 18.61 14.58 24.68
CA LYS A 123 19.00 14.70 26.10
C LYS A 123 18.30 13.66 26.96
N VAL A 124 17.00 13.45 26.76
CA VAL A 124 16.24 12.42 27.49
C VAL A 124 16.83 11.03 27.23
N LEU A 125 17.21 10.75 25.99
CA LEU A 125 17.89 9.50 25.61
C LEU A 125 19.37 9.43 26.02
N LYS A 126 19.94 10.47 26.66
CA LYS A 126 21.38 10.58 26.99
C LYS A 126 22.30 10.32 25.77
N CYS A 127 21.85 10.76 24.60
CA CYS A 127 22.46 10.47 23.30
C CYS A 127 22.85 11.74 22.53
N GLU A 128 23.22 12.84 23.21
CA GLU A 128 23.53 14.10 22.51
C GLU A 128 24.70 13.96 21.52
N GLY A 129 25.61 13.01 21.75
CA GLY A 129 26.72 12.70 20.83
C GLY A 129 26.36 11.74 19.68
N ASN A 130 25.15 11.19 19.62
CA ASN A 130 24.75 10.23 18.59
C ASN A 130 24.32 10.95 17.30
N ILE A 131 25.29 11.16 16.41
CA ILE A 131 25.09 11.86 15.13
C ILE A 131 24.08 11.13 14.24
N GLU A 132 24.10 9.80 14.19
CA GLU A 132 23.18 9.03 13.35
C GLU A 132 21.73 9.18 13.80
N LEU A 133 21.47 9.15 15.11
CA LEU A 133 20.14 9.35 15.67
C LEU A 133 19.66 10.80 15.49
N ALA A 134 20.55 11.78 15.64
CA ALA A 134 20.24 13.18 15.37
C ALA A 134 19.83 13.40 13.90
N ILE A 135 20.56 12.82 12.95
CA ILE A 135 20.23 12.84 11.52
C ILE A 135 18.86 12.19 11.26
N ALA A 136 18.57 11.08 11.96
CA ALA A 136 17.27 10.41 11.84
C ALA A 136 16.13 11.29 12.37
N PHE A 137 16.29 11.96 13.51
CA PHE A 137 15.27 12.87 14.03
C PHE A 137 15.05 14.08 13.10
N ASP A 138 16.11 14.60 12.48
CA ASP A 138 16.00 15.62 11.43
C ASP A 138 15.23 15.14 10.19
N GLN A 139 15.33 13.85 9.85
CA GLN A 139 14.51 13.27 8.79
C GLN A 139 13.04 13.19 9.21
N VAL A 140 12.78 12.78 10.45
CA VAL A 140 11.42 12.69 11.01
C VAL A 140 10.71 14.04 10.92
N ASP A 141 11.36 15.13 11.32
CA ASP A 141 10.78 16.48 11.27
C ASP A 141 10.37 16.89 9.84
N ARG A 142 11.08 16.39 8.82
CA ARG A 142 10.78 16.64 7.40
C ARG A 142 9.66 15.77 6.84
N ILE A 143 9.59 14.49 7.23
CA ILE A 143 8.63 13.54 6.66
C ILE A 143 7.29 13.50 7.41
N ALA A 144 7.28 13.85 8.70
CA ALA A 144 6.06 13.81 9.52
C ALA A 144 4.91 14.65 8.94
N PRO A 145 5.11 15.87 8.41
CA PRO A 145 4.06 16.64 7.74
C PRO A 145 3.39 15.89 6.59
N ILE A 146 4.16 15.16 5.79
CA ILE A 146 3.63 14.40 4.65
C ILE A 146 2.87 13.17 5.12
N PHE A 147 3.36 12.48 6.14
CA PHE A 147 2.66 11.32 6.70
C PHE A 147 1.35 11.69 7.36
N ALA A 148 1.29 12.87 7.99
CA ALA A 148 0.07 13.38 8.61
C ALA A 148 -0.94 13.91 7.58
N THR A 149 -0.48 14.65 6.55
CA THR A 149 -1.37 15.37 5.62
C THR A 149 -1.71 14.61 4.34
N SER A 150 -0.91 13.60 3.94
CA SER A 150 -1.19 12.83 2.73
C SER A 150 -2.52 12.09 2.85
N PRO A 151 -3.46 12.20 1.88
CA PRO A 151 -4.73 11.49 1.91
C PRO A 151 -4.60 9.96 1.99
N ILE A 152 -3.49 9.40 1.49
CA ILE A 152 -3.26 7.95 1.41
C ILE A 152 -2.71 7.39 2.73
N ILE A 153 -1.88 8.15 3.43
CA ILE A 153 -1.32 7.74 4.72
C ILE A 153 -2.25 8.16 5.85
N HIS A 154 -2.73 9.41 5.79
CA HIS A 154 -3.69 10.00 6.71
C HIS A 154 -3.34 9.74 8.19
N GLY A 155 -2.04 9.87 8.51
CA GLY A 155 -1.50 9.59 9.84
C GLY A 155 -1.55 8.12 10.27
N ASN A 156 -1.99 7.16 9.46
CA ASN A 156 -2.16 5.78 9.92
C ASN A 156 -0.81 5.14 10.34
N PRO A 157 -0.59 4.83 11.64
CA PRO A 157 0.71 4.35 12.13
C PRO A 157 1.13 3.01 11.53
N ARG A 158 0.16 2.17 11.14
CA ARG A 158 0.43 0.90 10.44
C ARG A 158 0.95 1.13 9.04
N ILE A 159 0.40 2.11 8.31
CA ILE A 159 0.88 2.47 6.97
C ILE A 159 2.28 3.08 7.07
N VAL A 160 2.51 3.99 8.02
CA VAL A 160 3.83 4.58 8.28
C VAL A 160 4.87 3.49 8.58
N LYS A 161 4.59 2.57 9.51
CA LYS A 161 5.49 1.45 9.83
C LYS A 161 5.77 0.57 8.61
N ARG A 162 4.76 0.27 7.80
CA ARG A 162 4.94 -0.50 6.55
C ARG A 162 5.86 0.22 5.57
N LEU A 163 5.71 1.54 5.42
CA LEU A 163 6.59 2.34 4.55
C LEU A 163 8.04 2.29 5.04
N LEU A 164 8.27 2.50 6.33
CA LEU A 164 9.61 2.42 6.93
C LEU A 164 10.22 1.02 6.75
N ASN A 165 9.42 -0.04 6.88
CA ASN A 165 9.88 -1.41 6.63
C ASN A 165 10.29 -1.61 5.16
N ILE A 166 9.55 -1.04 4.20
CA ILE A 166 9.91 -1.08 2.77
C ILE A 166 11.23 -0.34 2.54
N VAL A 167 11.39 0.86 3.11
CA VAL A 167 12.65 1.62 3.06
C VAL A 167 13.80 0.79 3.60
N LYS A 168 13.63 0.20 4.80
CA LYS A 168 14.69 -0.57 5.44
C LYS A 168 15.05 -1.82 4.66
N MET A 169 14.05 -2.52 4.14
CA MET A 169 14.25 -3.68 3.28
C MET A 169 15.05 -3.30 2.02
N ARG A 170 14.66 -2.22 1.34
CA ARG A 170 15.37 -1.70 0.16
C ARG A 170 16.80 -1.27 0.49
N SER A 171 17.01 -0.51 1.57
CA SER A 171 18.34 -0.11 2.06
C SER A 171 19.24 -1.33 2.31
N ASN A 172 18.70 -2.37 2.95
CA ASN A 172 19.43 -3.62 3.21
C ASN A 172 19.77 -4.39 1.93
N ILE A 173 18.86 -4.45 0.95
CA ILE A 173 19.12 -5.10 -0.35
C ILE A 173 20.18 -4.31 -1.14
N ALA A 174 20.10 -2.98 -1.15
CA ALA A 174 21.09 -2.11 -1.80
C ALA A 174 22.49 -2.34 -1.21
N LYS A 175 22.61 -2.34 0.12
CA LYS A 175 23.87 -2.64 0.82
C LYS A 175 24.42 -4.02 0.47
N ARG A 176 23.59 -5.06 0.47
CA ARG A 176 24.01 -6.43 0.11
C ARG A 176 24.49 -6.54 -1.33
N ARG A 177 23.87 -5.80 -2.25
CA ARG A 177 24.25 -5.77 -3.67
C ARG A 177 25.38 -4.78 -3.98
N LYS A 178 25.94 -4.12 -2.96
CA LYS A 178 26.97 -3.06 -3.10
C LYS A 178 26.52 -1.90 -4.00
N ILE A 179 25.21 -1.65 -4.04
CA ILE A 179 24.63 -0.48 -4.68
C ILE A 179 24.81 0.69 -3.72
N SER A 180 25.59 1.70 -4.12
CA SER A 180 25.75 2.93 -3.35
C SER A 180 24.49 3.78 -3.49
N LEU A 181 23.53 3.58 -2.58
CA LEU A 181 22.29 4.32 -2.53
C LEU A 181 22.01 4.80 -1.10
N ASP A 182 21.75 6.10 -0.98
CA ASP A 182 21.41 6.75 0.28
C ASP A 182 19.98 6.39 0.71
N GLU A 183 19.82 6.00 1.97
CA GLU A 183 18.53 5.60 2.56
C GLU A 183 17.50 6.73 2.44
N ASN A 184 17.94 8.00 2.48
CA ASN A 184 17.05 9.15 2.31
C ASN A 184 16.46 9.25 0.90
N VAL A 185 17.23 8.86 -0.11
CA VAL A 185 16.75 8.79 -1.51
C VAL A 185 15.71 7.71 -1.64
N ILE A 186 15.95 6.54 -1.02
CA ILE A 186 14.98 5.44 -0.98
C ILE A 186 13.70 5.90 -0.30
N THR A 187 13.79 6.57 0.85
CA THR A 187 12.63 7.14 1.56
C THR A 187 11.86 8.09 0.67
N LYS A 188 12.51 9.08 0.05
CA LYS A 188 11.85 10.04 -0.84
C LYS A 188 11.11 9.35 -1.99
N LEU A 189 11.70 8.33 -2.60
CA LEU A 189 11.06 7.54 -3.68
C LEU A 189 9.90 6.67 -3.17
N VAL A 190 10.06 5.98 -2.05
CA VAL A 190 8.98 5.15 -1.44
C VAL A 190 7.77 6.00 -1.06
N ILE A 191 7.99 7.21 -0.56
CA ILE A 191 6.92 8.16 -0.26
C ILE A 191 6.19 8.54 -1.54
N PHE A 192 6.92 8.87 -2.61
CA PHE A 192 6.33 9.18 -3.91
C PHE A 192 5.48 8.03 -4.45
N GLU A 193 6.02 6.82 -4.46
CA GLU A 193 5.34 5.61 -4.91
C GLU A 193 4.02 5.37 -4.19
N ARG A 194 4.01 5.61 -2.88
CA ARG A 194 2.82 5.37 -2.07
C ARG A 194 1.79 6.47 -2.22
N CYS A 195 2.22 7.73 -2.26
CA CYS A 195 1.36 8.89 -2.11
C CYS A 195 0.93 9.52 -3.44
N ALA A 196 1.73 9.43 -4.51
CA ALA A 196 1.36 9.94 -5.84
C ALA A 196 0.53 8.92 -6.64
N GLY A 197 0.45 7.67 -6.17
CA GLY A 197 -0.21 6.60 -6.88
C GLY A 197 0.63 6.01 -8.03
N GLU A 198 0.12 4.92 -8.59
CA GLU A 198 0.87 4.06 -9.50
C GLU A 198 1.19 4.74 -10.84
N GLU A 199 0.21 5.44 -11.44
CA GLU A 199 0.39 6.11 -12.73
C GLU A 199 1.47 7.19 -12.65
N ALA A 200 1.46 8.01 -11.58
CA ALA A 200 2.44 9.07 -11.38
C ALA A 200 3.84 8.50 -11.07
N ALA A 201 3.93 7.44 -10.27
CA ALA A 201 5.18 6.72 -10.00
C ALA A 201 5.81 6.13 -11.27
N ASN A 202 5.00 5.52 -12.14
CA ASN A 202 5.47 4.98 -13.41
C ASN A 202 5.96 6.08 -14.36
N ALA A 203 5.29 7.24 -14.37
CA ALA A 203 5.76 8.40 -15.12
C ALA A 203 7.13 8.87 -14.60
N LEU A 204 7.33 8.94 -13.28
CA LEU A 204 8.63 9.27 -12.68
C LEU A 204 9.72 8.27 -13.11
N TYR A 205 9.45 6.97 -13.05
CA TYR A 205 10.40 5.94 -13.45
C TYR A 205 10.74 5.98 -14.94
N SER A 206 9.72 6.22 -15.78
CA SER A 206 9.92 6.35 -17.21
C SER A 206 10.86 7.53 -17.52
N MET A 207 10.70 8.65 -16.80
CA MET A 207 11.60 9.81 -16.91
C MET A 207 13.03 9.46 -16.46
N ILE A 208 13.19 8.71 -15.37
CA ILE A 208 14.51 8.28 -14.87
C ILE A 208 15.19 7.35 -15.89
N ASP A 209 14.45 6.41 -16.47
CA ASP A 209 14.99 5.42 -17.43
C ASP A 209 15.38 6.04 -18.76
N THR A 210 14.58 6.97 -19.31
CA THR A 210 14.94 7.62 -20.58
C THR A 210 16.19 8.50 -20.44
N ASN A 211 16.50 8.97 -19.22
CA ASN A 211 17.67 9.77 -18.79
C ASN A 211 17.90 11.09 -19.56
N LYS A 212 17.27 11.27 -20.72
CA LYS A 212 17.22 12.51 -21.50
C LYS A 212 16.29 13.47 -20.75
N ASN A 213 16.88 14.55 -20.25
CA ASN A 213 16.22 15.68 -19.58
C ASN A 213 15.75 15.46 -18.13
N PHE A 214 15.82 14.26 -17.53
CA PHE A 214 15.42 14.05 -16.13
C PHE A 214 16.12 15.02 -15.18
N LYS A 215 17.46 15.07 -15.22
CA LYS A 215 18.25 15.96 -14.36
C LYS A 215 17.87 17.43 -14.53
N LYS A 216 17.63 17.85 -15.77
CA LYS A 216 17.27 19.24 -16.08
C LYS A 216 15.88 19.58 -15.55
N ILE A 217 14.88 18.74 -15.84
CA ILE A 217 13.49 18.93 -15.40
C ILE A 217 13.40 18.92 -13.87
N ILE A 218 13.97 17.90 -13.21
CA ILE A 218 13.93 17.80 -11.75
C ILE A 218 14.73 18.92 -11.10
N SER A 219 15.88 19.32 -11.66
CA SER A 219 16.64 20.46 -11.13
C SER A 219 15.84 21.77 -11.22
N GLU A 220 15.09 21.99 -12.30
CA GLU A 220 14.22 23.17 -12.44
C GLU A 220 13.09 23.13 -11.39
N LEU A 221 12.48 21.96 -11.19
CA LEU A 221 11.39 21.74 -10.22
C LEU A 221 11.85 21.86 -8.76
N GLU A 222 13.06 21.39 -8.42
CA GLU A 222 13.63 21.44 -7.04
C GLU A 222 14.31 22.78 -6.72
N SER A 223 14.47 23.67 -7.70
CA SER A 223 15.16 24.97 -7.54
C SER A 223 14.23 26.10 -7.12
N LYS A 224 12.93 25.99 -7.41
CA LYS A 224 11.93 27.03 -7.14
C LYS A 224 10.82 26.44 -6.29
N LYS A 225 10.34 27.22 -5.33
CA LYS A 225 9.04 26.95 -4.71
C LYS A 225 7.98 27.24 -5.77
N LEU A 226 7.28 26.19 -6.20
CA LEU A 226 6.28 26.24 -7.24
C LEU A 226 4.89 26.22 -6.58
N ASP A 227 4.03 27.16 -7.00
CA ASP A 227 2.62 27.14 -6.60
C ASP A 227 1.82 26.16 -7.49
N GLU A 228 2.29 25.93 -8.73
CA GLU A 228 1.67 24.99 -9.69
C GLU A 228 2.74 24.22 -10.47
N LEU A 229 2.40 23.00 -10.90
CA LEU A 229 3.28 22.15 -11.69
C LEU A 229 3.35 22.63 -13.16
N PRO A 230 4.55 22.85 -13.72
CA PRO A 230 4.70 23.37 -15.08
C PRO A 230 4.32 22.34 -16.14
N ASP A 231 4.01 22.80 -17.37
CA ASP A 231 3.59 21.92 -18.47
C ASP A 231 4.61 20.86 -18.89
N SER A 232 5.88 21.07 -18.52
CA SER A 232 7.00 20.15 -18.78
C SER A 232 6.91 18.84 -17.99
N VAL A 233 6.09 18.75 -16.94
CA VAL A 233 5.90 17.50 -16.18
C VAL A 233 4.87 16.57 -16.84
N PRO A 234 4.88 15.26 -16.55
CA PRO A 234 3.87 14.33 -17.06
C PRO A 234 2.46 14.80 -16.75
N SER A 235 1.54 14.70 -17.73
CA SER A 235 0.14 15.11 -17.56
C SER A 235 -0.55 14.39 -16.40
N VAL A 236 -0.13 13.17 -16.10
CA VAL A 236 -0.61 12.36 -14.96
C VAL A 236 -0.37 13.05 -13.63
N TRP A 237 0.71 13.83 -13.49
CA TRP A 237 1.00 14.57 -12.25
C TRP A 237 0.05 15.76 -12.05
N ARG A 238 -0.61 16.21 -13.11
CA ARG A 238 -1.61 17.30 -13.13
C ARG A 238 -3.06 16.78 -13.23
N LYS A 239 -3.27 15.48 -13.04
CA LYS A 239 -4.59 14.85 -13.26
C LYS A 239 -5.61 15.24 -12.20
N ASP A 240 -5.16 15.43 -10.96
CA ASP A 240 -5.98 15.82 -9.82
C ASP A 240 -5.20 16.76 -8.89
N ASP A 241 -5.93 17.67 -8.25
CA ASP A 241 -5.36 18.69 -7.36
C ASP A 241 -4.63 18.03 -6.17
N THR A 242 -5.16 16.91 -5.66
CA THR A 242 -4.55 16.20 -4.53
C THR A 242 -3.17 15.61 -4.84
N THR A 243 -3.00 15.04 -6.03
CA THR A 243 -1.71 14.52 -6.50
C THR A 243 -0.76 15.66 -6.81
N SER A 244 -1.25 16.73 -7.43
CA SER A 244 -0.45 17.93 -7.73
C SER A 244 0.11 18.55 -6.46
N ASP A 245 -0.74 18.80 -5.45
CA ASP A 245 -0.36 19.34 -4.14
C ASP A 245 0.63 18.45 -3.40
N PHE A 246 0.44 17.13 -3.47
CA PHE A 246 1.37 16.18 -2.90
C PHE A 246 2.74 16.26 -3.56
N ILE A 247 2.78 16.30 -4.90
CA ILE A 247 4.04 16.34 -5.66
C ILE A 247 4.80 17.64 -5.38
N LEU A 248 4.11 18.78 -5.27
CA LEU A 248 4.74 20.04 -4.88
C LEU A 248 5.41 19.95 -3.50
N LYS A 249 4.70 19.44 -2.49
CA LYS A 249 5.26 19.20 -1.15
C LYS A 249 6.40 18.18 -1.16
N TRP A 250 6.32 17.18 -2.02
CA TRP A 250 7.35 16.16 -2.18
C TRP A 250 8.63 16.71 -2.84
N LEU A 251 8.51 17.65 -3.79
CA LEU A 251 9.65 18.32 -4.41
C LEU A 251 10.44 19.16 -3.39
N GLU A 252 9.77 19.73 -2.39
CA GLU A 252 10.41 20.47 -1.30
C GLU A 252 11.22 19.56 -0.33
N LEU A 253 11.02 18.25 -0.37
CA LEU A 253 11.78 17.33 0.48
C LEU A 253 13.24 17.22 0.07
N GLU A 254 14.12 17.20 1.05
CA GLU A 254 15.50 16.72 0.88
C GLU A 254 15.55 15.18 0.97
N PRO A 255 16.49 14.51 0.27
CA PRO A 255 17.53 15.07 -0.58
C PRO A 255 17.00 15.46 -1.96
N LYS A 256 17.63 16.46 -2.56
CA LYS A 256 17.50 16.72 -4.00
C LYS A 256 17.89 15.49 -4.82
N LEU A 257 17.16 15.27 -5.90
CA LEU A 257 17.26 14.09 -6.76
C LEU A 257 18.02 14.38 -8.06
N SER A 258 18.15 15.66 -8.40
CA SER A 258 18.75 16.15 -9.66
C SER A 258 20.21 15.73 -9.89
N ASP A 259 21.01 15.62 -8.83
CA ASP A 259 22.43 15.28 -8.88
C ASP A 259 22.72 13.77 -8.79
N LYS A 260 21.74 12.96 -8.36
CA LYS A 260 21.92 11.53 -8.05
C LYS A 260 21.61 10.61 -9.24
N ASP A 261 22.33 9.49 -9.34
CA ASP A 261 21.98 8.41 -10.29
C ASP A 261 20.93 7.49 -9.68
N LEU A 262 19.69 7.63 -10.14
CA LEU A 262 18.53 6.92 -9.58
C LEU A 262 18.22 5.60 -10.29
N ARG A 263 18.96 5.21 -11.33
CA ARG A 263 18.67 3.97 -12.10
C ARG A 263 18.70 2.74 -11.21
N ALA A 264 19.67 2.67 -10.30
CA ALA A 264 19.78 1.58 -9.33
C ALA A 264 18.63 1.59 -8.31
N ALA A 265 18.11 2.77 -7.95
CA ALA A 265 16.97 2.92 -7.05
C ALA A 265 15.66 2.46 -7.73
N VAL A 266 15.47 2.80 -9.01
CA VAL A 266 14.31 2.34 -9.81
C VAL A 266 14.35 0.83 -10.02
N TYR A 267 15.52 0.29 -10.36
CA TYR A 267 15.71 -1.17 -10.47
C TYR A 267 15.36 -1.89 -9.16
N LEU A 268 15.85 -1.37 -8.04
CA LEU A 268 15.54 -1.90 -6.71
C LEU A 268 14.05 -1.81 -6.38
N SER A 269 13.40 -0.70 -6.75
CA SER A 269 11.96 -0.53 -6.54
C SER A 269 11.16 -1.60 -7.28
N ARG A 270 11.46 -1.82 -8.57
CA ARG A 270 10.78 -2.83 -9.41
C ARG A 270 10.87 -4.25 -8.84
N GLU A 271 12.00 -4.62 -8.24
CA GLU A 271 12.19 -5.96 -7.67
C GLU A 271 11.56 -6.16 -6.29
N THR A 272 11.29 -5.07 -5.57
CA THR A 272 10.84 -5.12 -4.17
C THR A 272 9.37 -4.80 -3.99
N MET A 273 8.67 -4.49 -5.08
CA MET A 273 7.22 -4.32 -5.06
C MET A 273 6.52 -5.67 -4.82
N PRO A 274 5.59 -5.76 -3.86
CA PRO A 274 4.83 -6.99 -3.62
C PRO A 274 4.10 -7.42 -4.89
N ALA A 275 4.01 -8.74 -5.11
CA ALA A 275 3.42 -9.40 -6.28
C ALA A 275 2.05 -8.84 -6.74
N GLY A 276 1.26 -8.24 -5.84
CA GLY A 276 0.00 -7.56 -6.17
C GLY A 276 0.13 -6.26 -6.98
N HIS A 277 1.34 -5.75 -7.20
CA HIS A 277 1.65 -4.60 -8.05
C HIS A 277 2.35 -5.00 -9.37
N TYR A 278 2.52 -6.28 -9.72
CA TYR A 278 3.18 -6.71 -10.97
C TYR A 278 2.38 -6.47 -12.27
N VAL A 279 1.51 -5.45 -12.31
CA VAL A 279 0.84 -4.95 -13.53
C VAL A 279 1.73 -3.88 -14.24
N LEU A 280 2.95 -3.66 -13.72
CA LEU A 280 3.90 -2.56 -13.96
C LEU A 280 4.55 -2.45 -15.36
N GLY A 281 3.99 -3.06 -16.40
CA GLY A 281 4.42 -2.85 -17.79
C GLY A 281 3.27 -2.74 -18.77
N LEU A 282 2.03 -2.85 -18.29
CA LEU A 282 0.85 -2.89 -19.15
C LEU A 282 0.35 -1.48 -19.44
N SER A 283 0.13 -1.18 -20.72
CA SER A 283 -0.60 0.02 -21.12
C SER A 283 -1.99 0.05 -20.45
N PRO A 284 -2.64 1.22 -20.36
CA PRO A 284 -4.00 1.33 -19.82
C PRO A 284 -4.98 0.33 -20.46
N LYS A 285 -4.83 0.08 -21.77
CA LYS A 285 -5.62 -0.91 -22.51
C LYS A 285 -5.32 -2.34 -22.08
N ALA A 286 -4.06 -2.68 -21.86
CA ALA A 286 -3.67 -4.01 -21.42
C ALA A 286 -4.03 -4.29 -19.95
N ARG A 287 -4.11 -3.24 -19.12
CA ARG A 287 -4.66 -3.32 -17.76
C ARG A 287 -6.17 -3.54 -17.74
N GLU A 288 -6.90 -2.81 -18.58
CA GLU A 288 -8.33 -3.02 -18.78
C GLU A 288 -8.62 -4.44 -19.30
N ALA A 289 -7.81 -4.88 -20.26
CA ALA A 289 -7.90 -6.23 -20.78
C ALA A 289 -7.57 -7.30 -19.73
N LEU A 290 -6.56 -7.09 -18.88
CA LEU A 290 -6.26 -7.98 -17.75
C LEU A 290 -7.47 -8.12 -16.81
N ASN A 291 -8.10 -7.01 -16.42
CA ASN A 291 -9.28 -7.02 -15.56
C ASN A 291 -10.45 -7.79 -16.20
N ILE A 292 -10.70 -7.58 -17.50
CA ILE A 292 -11.73 -8.30 -18.25
C ILE A 292 -11.41 -9.80 -18.34
N LEU A 293 -10.15 -10.14 -18.61
CA LEU A 293 -9.72 -11.53 -18.80
C LEU A 293 -9.71 -12.31 -17.48
N VAL A 294 -9.33 -11.68 -16.36
CA VAL A 294 -9.44 -12.26 -15.01
C VAL A 294 -10.90 -12.54 -14.63
N ALA A 295 -11.84 -11.66 -15.00
CA ALA A 295 -13.26 -11.88 -14.76
C ALA A 295 -13.93 -12.86 -15.76
N THR A 296 -13.21 -13.33 -16.78
CA THR A 296 -13.80 -14.13 -17.86
C THR A 296 -13.98 -15.59 -17.47
N LYS A 297 -15.23 -16.06 -17.52
CA LYS A 297 -15.62 -17.44 -17.21
C LYS A 297 -15.69 -18.37 -18.42
N ARG A 298 -15.99 -17.82 -19.61
CA ARG A 298 -16.22 -18.59 -20.84
C ARG A 298 -15.38 -18.06 -22.00
N LYS A 299 -14.87 -18.95 -22.85
CA LYS A 299 -14.09 -18.61 -24.05
C LYS A 299 -14.88 -17.78 -25.08
N SER A 300 -16.21 -17.88 -25.09
CA SER A 300 -17.09 -17.15 -26.03
C SER A 300 -17.36 -15.69 -25.62
N SER A 301 -16.66 -15.17 -24.61
CA SER A 301 -16.84 -13.79 -24.15
C SER A 301 -16.43 -12.80 -25.25
N GLN A 302 -17.40 -12.08 -25.80
CA GLN A 302 -17.13 -11.05 -26.82
C GLN A 302 -16.31 -9.89 -26.26
N ALA A 303 -16.42 -9.61 -24.96
CA ALA A 303 -15.60 -8.62 -24.26
C ALA A 303 -14.13 -9.05 -24.20
N ALA A 304 -13.86 -10.33 -23.87
CA ALA A 304 -12.49 -10.86 -23.84
C ALA A 304 -11.83 -10.86 -25.22
N SER A 305 -12.57 -11.26 -26.26
CA SER A 305 -12.05 -11.25 -27.64
C SER A 305 -11.81 -9.84 -28.20
N ARG A 306 -12.55 -8.83 -27.73
CA ARG A 306 -12.28 -7.41 -28.06
C ARG A 306 -11.04 -6.92 -27.32
N ALA A 307 -10.98 -7.17 -26.02
CA ALA A 307 -9.84 -6.79 -25.18
C ALA A 307 -8.51 -7.33 -25.73
N LEU A 308 -8.47 -8.55 -26.27
CA LEU A 308 -7.26 -9.12 -26.89
C LEU A 308 -6.82 -8.44 -28.18
N LYS A 309 -7.74 -7.81 -28.93
CA LYS A 309 -7.40 -7.07 -30.15
C LYS A 309 -6.80 -5.70 -29.85
N ASP A 310 -7.06 -5.18 -28.65
CA ASP A 310 -6.63 -3.85 -28.22
C ASP A 310 -5.24 -3.86 -27.54
N ILE A 311 -4.66 -5.04 -27.31
CA ILE A 311 -3.35 -5.25 -26.69
C ILE A 311 -2.28 -5.47 -27.75
N SER A 312 -1.06 -4.96 -27.53
CA SER A 312 0.08 -5.19 -28.41
C SER A 312 0.76 -6.55 -28.19
N ASN A 313 1.48 -7.07 -29.18
CA ASN A 313 2.14 -8.38 -29.10
C ASN A 313 3.14 -8.51 -27.93
N GLU A 314 3.76 -7.41 -27.52
CA GLU A 314 4.73 -7.35 -26.42
C GLU A 314 4.07 -7.45 -25.03
N GLU A 315 2.77 -7.17 -24.96
CA GLU A 315 2.02 -7.12 -23.70
C GLU A 315 1.30 -8.44 -23.36
N PHE A 316 1.23 -9.41 -24.28
CA PHE A 316 0.59 -10.70 -24.00
C PHE A 316 1.29 -11.49 -22.89
N ILE A 317 2.61 -11.37 -22.78
CA ILE A 317 3.40 -12.05 -21.73
C ILE A 317 3.06 -11.47 -20.34
N PRO A 318 3.18 -10.14 -20.10
CA PRO A 318 2.82 -9.59 -18.81
C PRO A 318 1.33 -9.73 -18.45
N VAL A 319 0.40 -9.69 -19.43
CA VAL A 319 -1.01 -9.97 -19.14
C VAL A 319 -1.19 -11.44 -18.70
N MET A 320 -0.53 -12.40 -19.36
CA MET A 320 -0.58 -13.81 -18.95
C MET A 320 -0.05 -14.02 -17.53
N GLU A 321 1.08 -13.39 -17.18
CA GLU A 321 1.64 -13.47 -15.83
C GLU A 321 0.69 -12.90 -14.78
N GLY A 322 0.02 -11.78 -15.08
CA GLY A 322 -1.02 -11.21 -14.21
C GLY A 322 -2.20 -12.15 -13.98
N ILE A 323 -2.68 -12.85 -15.02
CA ILE A 323 -3.76 -13.84 -14.86
C ILE A 323 -3.27 -15.04 -14.05
N ILE A 324 -2.06 -15.55 -14.29
CA ILE A 324 -1.50 -16.68 -13.54
C ILE A 324 -1.36 -16.35 -12.06
N GLU A 325 -0.96 -15.12 -11.72
CA GLU A 325 -0.87 -14.69 -10.33
C GLU A 325 -2.25 -14.67 -9.65
N HIS A 326 -3.29 -14.22 -10.35
CA HIS A 326 -4.66 -14.36 -9.86
C HIS A 326 -5.04 -15.82 -9.63
N LEU A 327 -4.73 -16.71 -10.58
CA LEU A 327 -5.01 -18.14 -10.49
C LEU A 327 -4.25 -18.83 -9.34
N ARG A 328 -3.04 -18.38 -8.99
CA ARG A 328 -2.26 -18.90 -7.85
C ARG A 328 -2.91 -18.65 -6.50
N ASN A 329 -3.71 -17.58 -6.38
CA ASN A 329 -4.42 -17.26 -5.14
C ASN A 329 -5.66 -18.15 -4.93
N ILE A 330 -6.00 -19.01 -5.89
CA ILE A 330 -7.17 -19.89 -5.84
C ILE A 330 -6.75 -21.25 -5.26
N THR A 331 -7.33 -21.57 -4.11
CA THR A 331 -7.06 -22.81 -3.37
C THR A 331 -7.92 -23.99 -3.83
N GLU A 332 -9.13 -23.72 -4.36
CA GLU A 332 -10.06 -24.76 -4.81
C GLU A 332 -10.12 -24.86 -6.34
N TRP A 333 -9.74 -26.02 -6.87
CA TRP A 333 -9.73 -26.33 -8.32
C TRP A 333 -10.85 -27.30 -8.74
N SER A 334 -11.82 -27.54 -7.86
CA SER A 334 -12.95 -28.45 -8.07
C SER A 334 -13.81 -28.07 -9.29
N SER A 335 -13.92 -26.77 -9.57
CA SER A 335 -14.58 -26.20 -10.74
C SER A 335 -13.66 -25.22 -11.46
N GLN A 336 -14.01 -24.83 -12.69
CA GLN A 336 -13.20 -23.89 -13.46
C GLN A 336 -13.19 -22.51 -12.77
N PRO A 337 -12.02 -22.01 -12.34
CA PRO A 337 -11.93 -20.69 -11.75
C PRO A 337 -12.11 -19.58 -12.79
N ASP A 338 -12.60 -18.44 -12.32
CA ASP A 338 -12.62 -17.20 -13.11
C ASP A 338 -11.17 -16.86 -13.52
N GLY A 339 -10.99 -16.43 -14.76
CA GLY A 339 -9.68 -16.09 -15.31
C GLY A 339 -9.01 -17.23 -16.07
N PHE A 340 -9.35 -18.50 -15.81
CA PHE A 340 -8.75 -19.63 -16.54
C PHE A 340 -9.14 -19.62 -18.03
N ALA A 341 -10.38 -19.24 -18.34
CA ALA A 341 -10.80 -19.06 -19.72
C ALA A 341 -10.03 -17.90 -20.41
N GLY A 342 -9.77 -16.81 -19.67
CA GLY A 342 -8.97 -15.69 -20.14
C GLY A 342 -7.51 -16.07 -20.44
N ALA A 343 -6.90 -16.87 -19.57
CA ALA A 343 -5.54 -17.40 -19.80
C ALA A 343 -5.46 -18.23 -21.08
N ILE A 344 -6.42 -19.13 -21.32
CA ILE A 344 -6.45 -19.93 -22.57
C ILE A 344 -6.58 -19.04 -23.80
N LEU A 345 -7.42 -18.00 -23.75
CA LEU A 345 -7.58 -17.09 -24.88
C LEU A 345 -6.28 -16.34 -25.22
N ILE A 346 -5.49 -15.94 -24.22
CA ILE A 346 -4.15 -15.37 -24.45
C ILE A 346 -3.22 -16.42 -25.07
N ALA A 347 -3.19 -17.63 -24.51
CA ALA A 347 -2.33 -18.72 -25.01
C ALA A 347 -2.65 -19.11 -26.46
N ASP A 348 -3.92 -18.99 -26.88
CA ASP A 348 -4.32 -19.24 -28.26
C ASP A 348 -3.80 -18.17 -29.24
N ASN A 349 -3.51 -16.95 -28.77
CA ASN A 349 -3.07 -15.83 -29.60
C ASN A 349 -1.54 -15.59 -29.55
N ASN A 350 -0.84 -16.08 -28.52
CA ASN A 350 0.60 -15.90 -28.37
C ASN A 350 1.30 -17.16 -27.83
N ILE A 351 2.26 -17.68 -28.61
CA ILE A 351 2.97 -18.93 -28.33
C ILE A 351 3.85 -18.83 -27.08
N ASP A 352 4.50 -17.69 -26.84
CA ASP A 352 5.39 -17.52 -25.69
C ASP A 352 4.58 -17.39 -24.39
N ALA A 353 3.45 -16.68 -24.41
CA ALA A 353 2.50 -16.67 -23.31
C ALA A 353 1.94 -18.08 -23.03
N ALA A 354 1.70 -18.88 -24.07
CA ALA A 354 1.23 -20.25 -23.92
C ALA A 354 2.25 -21.16 -23.19
N LYS A 355 3.56 -20.97 -23.42
CA LYS A 355 4.61 -21.69 -22.67
C LYS A 355 4.55 -21.41 -21.17
N ILE A 356 4.25 -20.16 -20.78
CA ILE A 356 4.13 -19.75 -19.38
C ILE A 356 2.91 -20.42 -18.74
N LEU A 357 1.77 -20.43 -19.43
CA LEU A 357 0.57 -21.12 -18.96
C LEU A 357 0.79 -22.63 -18.82
N LYS A 358 1.45 -23.27 -19.79
CA LYS A 358 1.80 -24.70 -19.74
C LYS A 358 2.66 -25.04 -18.52
N ARG A 359 3.65 -24.19 -18.21
CA ARG A 359 4.50 -24.34 -17.01
C ARG A 359 3.68 -24.22 -15.73
N PHE A 360 2.74 -23.28 -15.66
CA PHE A 360 1.86 -23.12 -14.50
C PHE A 360 0.96 -24.35 -14.30
N ILE A 361 0.32 -24.85 -15.35
CA ILE A 361 -0.55 -26.04 -15.30
C ILE A 361 0.23 -27.29 -14.86
N ALA A 362 1.47 -27.45 -15.31
CA ALA A 362 2.34 -28.55 -14.89
C ALA A 362 2.68 -28.52 -13.39
N GLY A 363 2.59 -27.36 -12.74
CA GLY A 363 2.82 -27.18 -11.31
C GLY A 363 1.61 -27.48 -10.42
N ILE A 364 0.44 -27.78 -10.99
CA ILE A 364 -0.78 -28.12 -10.25
C ILE A 364 -0.80 -29.62 -10.01
N ASN A 365 -0.66 -30.04 -8.74
CA ASN A 365 -0.50 -31.46 -8.35
C ASN A 365 -1.68 -32.36 -8.76
N GLU A 366 -2.91 -31.87 -8.64
CA GLU A 366 -4.12 -32.59 -9.05
C GLU A 366 -4.82 -31.83 -10.18
N GLN A 367 -4.61 -32.26 -11.42
CA GLN A 367 -5.24 -31.64 -12.59
C GLN A 367 -6.70 -32.11 -12.74
N PRO A 368 -7.69 -31.22 -12.57
CA PRO A 368 -9.09 -31.60 -12.65
C PRO A 368 -9.47 -32.08 -14.07
N HIS A 369 -10.44 -32.97 -14.18
CA HIS A 369 -10.93 -33.46 -15.48
C HIS A 369 -11.39 -32.35 -16.43
N TRP A 370 -12.00 -31.29 -15.90
CA TRP A 370 -12.44 -30.12 -16.68
C TRP A 370 -11.26 -29.39 -17.34
N MET A 371 -10.11 -29.34 -16.65
CA MET A 371 -8.91 -28.67 -17.13
C MET A 371 -8.30 -29.44 -18.31
N ASN A 372 -8.15 -30.76 -18.14
CA ASN A 372 -7.65 -31.63 -19.21
C ASN A 372 -8.54 -31.59 -20.45
N MET A 373 -9.87 -31.56 -20.28
CA MET A 373 -10.82 -31.43 -21.39
C MET A 373 -10.67 -30.11 -22.16
N LEU A 374 -10.35 -29.00 -21.50
CA LEU A 374 -10.24 -27.67 -22.12
C LEU A 374 -8.94 -27.44 -22.89
N ILE A 375 -7.90 -28.24 -22.61
CA ILE A 375 -6.54 -28.05 -23.11
C ILE A 375 -6.11 -29.18 -24.07
N LYS A 376 -6.77 -30.35 -24.03
CA LYS A 376 -6.44 -31.52 -24.87
C LYS A 376 -6.33 -31.22 -26.38
N ASP A 377 -7.18 -30.34 -26.89
CA ASP A 377 -7.22 -30.00 -28.32
C ASP A 377 -6.36 -28.78 -28.70
N LYS A 378 -5.55 -28.26 -27.77
CA LYS A 378 -4.75 -27.05 -27.98
C LYS A 378 -3.39 -27.36 -28.58
N THR A 379 -3.06 -26.65 -29.66
CA THR A 379 -1.81 -26.79 -30.40
C THR A 379 -0.57 -26.50 -29.55
N TRP A 380 -0.68 -25.55 -28.61
CA TRP A 380 0.38 -25.18 -27.68
C TRP A 380 0.55 -26.14 -26.49
N ASN A 381 -0.40 -27.04 -26.26
CA ASN A 381 -0.35 -28.02 -25.17
C ASN A 381 0.24 -29.37 -25.59
N LYS A 382 0.15 -29.71 -26.87
CA LYS A 382 0.99 -30.76 -27.48
C LYS A 382 2.46 -30.39 -27.29
#